data_AF-A0A2V8A105-F1
#
_entry.id   AF-A0A2V8A105-F1
#
_cell.length_a   1.000
_cell.length_b   1.000
_cell.length_c   1.000
_cell.angle_alpha   90.00
_cell.angle_beta   90.00
_cell.angle_gamma   90.00
#
_symmetry.space_group_name_H-M   'P 1'
#
loop_
_entity.id
_entity.type
_entity.pdbx_description
1 polymer ?
#
loop_
_entity_poly.entity_id
_entity_poly.type
_entity_poly.pdbx_seq_one_letter_code
_entity_poly.pdbx_strand_id
1 'polypeptide(L)'
;MIGSTPYLLAAKFLEPDIMRVLAAAGADPRLTMPNGADAVMLAAGIGSSRTASRRGVETIDFGKVEPESRVRDAVAAAVDLGGDVNAASQTGDTAMHVAAALGHDTVVQFLAEHGAAVNTKNTRGITPLLAAMFGSTAGRGRAAAPAGADSLGFEPPIELAHPSTVALLKKLGAAE
;
A
#
# COMPACT_ATOMS: atom_id res chain seq x y z
N MET A 1 -15.78 11.76 -7.27
CA MET A 1 -14.38 12.15 -7.54
C MET A 1 -14.22 13.65 -7.30
N ILE A 2 -14.18 14.08 -6.03
CA ILE A 2 -13.88 15.49 -5.71
C ILE A 2 -12.49 15.44 -5.08
N GLY A 3 -11.50 16.04 -5.73
CA GLY A 3 -10.12 16.15 -5.22
C GLY A 3 -9.07 15.17 -5.81
N SER A 4 -9.41 14.37 -6.82
CA SER A 4 -8.44 13.50 -7.51
C SER A 4 -7.98 14.12 -8.84
N THR A 5 -6.66 14.27 -9.03
CA THR A 5 -6.08 14.75 -10.29
C THR A 5 -6.05 13.64 -11.35
N PRO A 6 -6.00 13.97 -12.65
CA PRO A 6 -5.83 12.97 -13.71
C PRO A 6 -4.61 12.07 -13.50
N TYR A 7 -3.52 12.64 -12.96
CA TYR A 7 -2.30 11.90 -12.62
C TYR A 7 -2.54 10.85 -11.53
N LEU A 8 -3.24 11.21 -10.45
CA LEU A 8 -3.57 10.28 -9.37
C LEU A 8 -4.53 9.18 -9.83
N LEU A 9 -5.42 9.48 -10.78
CA LEU A 9 -6.28 8.46 -11.38
C LEU A 9 -5.47 7.47 -12.23
N ALA A 10 -4.53 7.94 -13.05
CA ALA A 10 -3.64 7.07 -13.82
C ALA A 10 -2.80 6.15 -12.91
N ALA A 11 -2.29 6.68 -11.79
CA ALA A 11 -1.59 5.87 -10.78
C ALA A 11 -2.49 4.79 -10.17
N LYS A 12 -3.72 5.15 -9.81
CA LYS A 12 -4.71 4.23 -9.24
C LYS A 12 -5.07 3.10 -10.21
N PHE A 13 -5.07 3.36 -11.52
CA PHE A 13 -5.43 2.37 -12.54
C PHE A 13 -4.24 1.65 -13.17
N LEU A 14 -3.04 1.84 -12.60
CA LEU A 14 -1.81 1.17 -13.04
C LEU A 14 -1.48 1.49 -14.52
N GLU A 15 -1.58 2.77 -14.88
CA GLU A 15 -1.31 3.29 -16.22
C GLU A 15 -0.02 4.14 -16.23
N PRO A 16 1.17 3.52 -16.13
CA PRO A 16 2.44 4.24 -16.00
C PRO A 16 2.74 5.13 -17.22
N ASP A 17 2.32 4.74 -18.42
CA ASP A 17 2.53 5.54 -19.62
C ASP A 17 1.69 6.83 -19.61
N ILE A 18 0.45 6.76 -19.14
CA ILE A 18 -0.39 7.94 -18.96
C ILE A 18 0.19 8.84 -17.87
N MET A 19 0.72 8.26 -16.77
CA MET A 19 1.41 9.04 -15.73
C MET A 19 2.58 9.83 -16.31
N ARG A 20 3.42 9.21 -17.16
CA ARG A 20 4.55 9.87 -17.82
C ARG A 20 4.09 10.99 -18.74
N VAL A 21 3.07 10.75 -19.54
CA VAL A 21 2.50 11.77 -20.44
C VAL A 21 1.95 12.95 -19.65
N LEU A 22 1.21 12.69 -18.57
CA LEU A 22 0.66 13.74 -17.71
C LEU A 22 1.75 14.53 -16.98
N ALA A 23 2.77 13.86 -16.46
CA ALA A 23 3.92 14.52 -15.83
C ALA A 23 4.69 15.38 -16.85
N ALA A 24 4.91 14.88 -18.07
CA ALA A 24 5.51 15.66 -19.16
C ALA A 24 4.65 16.86 -19.58
N ALA A 25 3.32 16.76 -19.43
CA ALA A 25 2.38 17.86 -19.64
C ALA A 25 2.33 18.86 -18.47
N GLY A 26 3.16 18.68 -17.43
CA GLY A 26 3.25 19.57 -16.27
C GLY A 26 2.30 19.21 -15.12
N ALA A 27 1.73 18.01 -15.08
CA ALA A 27 1.02 17.54 -13.90
C ALA A 27 2.00 17.36 -12.74
N ASP A 28 1.63 17.85 -11.55
CA ASP A 28 2.46 17.71 -10.35
C ASP A 28 2.28 16.29 -9.74
N PRO A 29 3.34 15.46 -9.73
CA PRO A 29 3.28 14.09 -9.26
C PRO A 29 3.28 13.97 -7.73
N ARG A 30 3.53 15.07 -7.01
CA ARG A 30 3.60 15.10 -5.54
C ARG A 30 2.26 15.42 -4.88
N LEU A 31 1.22 15.68 -5.69
CA LEU A 31 -0.11 15.93 -5.17
C LEU A 31 -0.68 14.70 -4.48
N THR A 32 -1.40 14.93 -3.40
CA THR A 32 -2.09 13.90 -2.63
C THR A 32 -3.60 14.02 -2.77
N MET A 33 -4.30 12.90 -2.71
CA MET A 33 -5.75 12.87 -2.55
C MET A 33 -6.18 13.46 -1.19
N PRO A 34 -7.48 13.78 -1.01
CA PRO A 34 -7.99 14.31 0.26
C PRO A 34 -7.81 13.39 1.47
N ASN A 35 -7.58 12.08 1.26
CA ASN A 35 -7.25 11.10 2.29
C ASN A 35 -5.73 11.01 2.59
N GLY A 36 -4.92 11.88 2.00
CA GLY A 36 -3.46 11.91 2.11
C GLY A 36 -2.73 10.90 1.22
N ALA A 37 -3.44 10.11 0.39
CA ALA A 37 -2.79 9.13 -0.47
C ALA A 37 -2.17 9.81 -1.71
N ASP A 38 -0.91 9.52 -1.97
CA ASP A 38 -0.14 9.99 -3.11
C ASP A 38 -0.19 8.96 -4.25
N ALA A 39 0.51 9.23 -5.34
CA ALA A 39 0.56 8.32 -6.48
C ALA A 39 1.21 6.97 -6.17
N VAL A 40 2.26 6.95 -5.32
CA VAL A 40 2.95 5.70 -4.95
C VAL A 40 2.03 4.81 -4.11
N MET A 41 1.34 5.38 -3.13
CA MET A 41 0.32 4.69 -2.34
C MET A 41 -0.84 4.17 -3.18
N LEU A 42 -1.34 4.98 -4.11
CA LEU A 42 -2.42 4.60 -5.02
C LEU A 42 -2.02 3.45 -5.93
N ALA A 43 -0.83 3.54 -6.54
CA ALA A 43 -0.27 2.48 -7.37
C ALA A 43 -0.05 1.19 -6.57
N ALA A 44 0.35 1.29 -5.29
CA ALA A 44 0.48 0.14 -4.40
C ALA A 44 -0.87 -0.49 -3.99
N GLY A 45 -2.01 0.18 -4.23
CA GLY A 45 -3.36 -0.35 -3.98
C GLY A 45 -4.19 0.38 -2.91
N ILE A 46 -3.75 1.54 -2.42
CA ILE A 46 -4.55 2.35 -1.47
C ILE A 46 -5.82 2.89 -2.15
N GLY A 47 -6.97 2.77 -1.46
CA GLY A 47 -8.24 3.33 -1.95
C GLY A 47 -9.03 2.40 -2.87
N SER A 48 -8.55 1.19 -3.13
CA SER A 48 -9.32 0.06 -3.67
C SER A 48 -10.26 -0.49 -2.60
N SER A 49 -11.12 0.38 -2.07
CA SER A 49 -12.16 -0.04 -1.13
C SER A 49 -13.14 -0.94 -1.86
N ARG A 50 -13.09 -2.24 -1.57
CA ARG A 50 -14.07 -3.26 -2.02
C ARG A 50 -15.53 -2.91 -1.67
N THR A 51 -15.78 -1.83 -0.93
CA THR A 51 -17.10 -1.42 -0.44
C THR A 51 -17.63 -0.10 -1.00
N ALA A 52 -16.91 0.61 -1.89
CA ALA A 52 -17.41 1.86 -2.48
C ALA A 52 -18.42 1.61 -3.63
N SER A 53 -19.42 0.77 -3.39
CA SER A 53 -20.64 0.69 -4.19
C SER A 53 -21.57 1.85 -3.82
N ARG A 54 -21.26 3.07 -4.28
CA ARG A 54 -22.27 4.14 -4.43
C ARG A 54 -21.87 5.05 -5.59
N ARG A 55 -22.62 4.91 -6.67
CA ARG A 55 -22.69 5.75 -7.88
C ARG A 55 -21.65 5.45 -8.97
N GLY A 56 -21.98 4.46 -9.79
CA GLY A 56 -22.09 4.66 -11.24
C GLY A 56 -20.79 4.87 -12.03
N VAL A 57 -19.64 4.44 -11.51
CA VAL A 57 -18.50 4.04 -12.33
C VAL A 57 -18.11 2.67 -11.81
N GLU A 58 -18.50 1.64 -12.54
CA GLU A 58 -18.27 0.26 -12.17
C GLU A 58 -16.77 -0.02 -12.04
N THR A 59 -16.44 -0.74 -10.97
CA THR A 59 -15.28 -1.61 -10.76
C THR A 59 -14.36 -1.85 -11.97
N ILE A 60 -13.12 -1.39 -11.85
CA ILE A 60 -11.93 -2.16 -12.23
C ILE A 60 -11.31 -2.53 -10.89
N ASP A 61 -11.42 -3.74 -10.35
CA ASP A 61 -11.46 -5.06 -10.96
C ASP A 61 -12.29 -6.02 -10.07
N PHE A 62 -12.94 -7.01 -10.69
CA PHE A 62 -13.96 -7.92 -10.16
C PHE A 62 -13.40 -8.95 -9.15
N GLY A 63 -12.78 -8.51 -8.05
CA GLY A 63 -12.14 -9.43 -7.10
C GLY A 63 -10.93 -10.17 -7.69
N LYS A 64 -10.37 -9.65 -8.78
CA LYS A 64 -9.16 -10.15 -9.41
C LYS A 64 -7.98 -9.34 -8.87
N VAL A 65 -6.99 -10.04 -8.34
CA VAL A 65 -5.73 -9.42 -7.90
C VAL A 65 -5.01 -8.99 -9.18
N GLU A 66 -4.78 -7.69 -9.35
CA GLU A 66 -3.97 -7.18 -10.45
C GLU A 66 -2.60 -7.86 -10.42
N PRO A 67 -2.04 -8.27 -11.58
CA PRO A 67 -0.75 -8.92 -11.60
C PRO A 67 0.30 -8.01 -10.98
N GLU A 68 1.10 -8.56 -10.07
CA GLU A 68 2.11 -7.83 -9.31
C GLU A 68 3.08 -7.04 -10.21
N SER A 69 3.35 -7.56 -11.42
CA SER A 69 4.17 -6.85 -12.42
C SER A 69 3.60 -5.48 -12.80
N ARG A 70 2.27 -5.36 -12.99
CA ARG A 70 1.62 -4.07 -13.31
C ARG A 70 1.69 -3.13 -12.12
N VAL A 71 1.48 -3.64 -10.91
CA VAL A 71 1.57 -2.86 -9.67
C VAL A 71 2.99 -2.31 -9.52
N ARG A 72 4.00 -3.16 -9.68
CA ARG A 72 5.41 -2.80 -9.61
C ARG A 72 5.80 -1.76 -10.64
N ASP A 73 5.35 -1.90 -11.89
CA ASP A 73 5.66 -0.94 -12.95
C ASP A 73 5.02 0.44 -12.72
N ALA A 74 3.79 0.47 -12.18
CA ALA A 74 3.12 1.72 -11.81
C ALA A 74 3.78 2.39 -10.60
N VAL A 75 4.14 1.62 -9.57
CA VAL A 75 4.89 2.13 -8.41
C VAL A 75 6.25 2.67 -8.86
N ALA A 76 6.97 1.94 -9.72
CA ALA A 76 8.24 2.40 -10.26
C ALA A 76 8.09 3.72 -11.03
N ALA A 77 7.10 3.82 -11.92
CA ALA A 77 6.82 5.06 -12.62
C ALA A 77 6.47 6.21 -11.66
N ALA A 78 5.68 5.96 -10.62
CA ALA A 78 5.33 6.98 -9.63
C ALA A 78 6.57 7.52 -8.90
N VAL A 79 7.49 6.63 -8.52
CA VAL A 79 8.75 6.99 -7.84
C VAL A 79 9.70 7.72 -8.79
N ASP A 80 9.87 7.23 -10.01
CA ASP A 80 10.71 7.86 -11.04
C ASP A 80 10.24 9.28 -11.39
N LEU A 81 8.92 9.50 -11.37
CA LEU A 81 8.31 10.80 -11.61
C LEU A 81 8.38 11.72 -10.39
N GLY A 82 9.02 11.31 -9.28
CA GLY A 82 9.26 12.16 -8.11
C GLY A 82 8.20 12.04 -7.02
N GLY A 83 7.44 10.95 -7.01
CA GLY A 83 6.60 10.55 -5.88
C GLY A 83 7.43 10.19 -4.65
N ASP A 84 6.86 10.40 -3.47
CA ASP A 84 7.55 10.15 -2.20
C ASP A 84 7.27 8.74 -1.70
N VAL A 85 8.31 7.91 -1.74
CA VAL A 85 8.29 6.51 -1.29
C VAL A 85 7.87 6.37 0.18
N ASN A 86 8.15 7.38 1.00
CA ASN A 86 7.85 7.40 2.43
C ASN A 86 6.60 8.21 2.77
N ALA A 87 5.84 8.67 1.78
CA ALA A 87 4.58 9.36 2.01
C ALA A 87 3.63 8.48 2.83
N ALA A 88 2.89 9.13 3.72
CA ALA A 88 1.93 8.49 4.60
C ALA A 88 0.55 9.09 4.39
N SER A 89 -0.46 8.23 4.35
CA SER A 89 -1.86 8.65 4.30
C SER A 89 -2.29 9.32 5.61
N GLN A 90 -3.52 9.83 5.68
CA GLN A 90 -4.09 10.35 6.93
C GLN A 90 -4.14 9.32 8.07
N THR A 91 -4.18 8.02 7.75
CA THR A 91 -4.12 6.94 8.75
C THR A 91 -2.69 6.54 9.09
N GLY A 92 -1.68 7.17 8.48
CA GLY A 92 -0.26 6.83 8.63
C GLY A 92 0.16 5.61 7.82
N ASP A 93 -0.69 5.09 6.95
CA ASP A 93 -0.36 3.97 6.08
C ASP A 93 0.53 4.46 4.92
N THR A 94 1.62 3.74 4.66
CA THR A 94 2.55 4.01 3.55
C THR A 94 2.36 2.99 2.43
N ALA A 95 2.98 3.22 1.27
CA ALA A 95 2.99 2.22 0.19
C ALA A 95 3.53 0.85 0.64
N MET A 96 4.53 0.85 1.55
CA MET A 96 5.09 -0.37 2.15
C MET A 96 4.07 -1.15 2.97
N HIS A 97 3.21 -0.47 3.74
CA HIS A 97 2.14 -1.15 4.50
C HIS A 97 1.18 -1.90 3.59
N VAL A 98 0.84 -1.30 2.44
CA VAL A 98 -0.14 -1.86 1.52
C VAL A 98 0.45 -2.97 0.67
N ALA A 99 1.67 -2.78 0.15
CA ALA A 99 2.39 -3.84 -0.55
C ALA A 99 2.58 -5.07 0.35
N ALA A 100 2.91 -4.86 1.63
CA ALA A 100 3.03 -5.92 2.62
C ALA A 100 1.68 -6.63 2.89
N ALA A 101 0.60 -5.88 3.07
CA ALA A 101 -0.74 -6.42 3.32
C ALA A 101 -1.36 -7.19 2.14
N LEU A 102 -0.87 -6.94 0.92
CA LEU A 102 -1.27 -7.62 -0.31
C LEU A 102 -0.29 -8.75 -0.72
N GLY A 103 0.86 -8.84 -0.06
CA GLY A 103 1.87 -9.86 -0.35
C GLY A 103 2.66 -9.62 -1.64
N HIS A 104 2.84 -8.37 -2.04
CA HIS A 104 3.59 -8.00 -3.26
C HIS A 104 5.09 -7.91 -2.98
N ASP A 105 5.76 -9.06 -2.95
CA ASP A 105 7.18 -9.19 -2.62
C ASP A 105 8.10 -8.30 -3.47
N THR A 106 7.86 -8.24 -4.78
CA THR A 106 8.64 -7.42 -5.72
C THR A 106 8.45 -5.94 -5.48
N VAL A 107 7.25 -5.51 -5.08
CA VAL A 107 6.95 -4.11 -4.74
C VAL A 107 7.59 -3.76 -3.41
N VAL A 108 7.52 -4.64 -2.41
CA VAL A 108 8.19 -4.47 -1.12
C VAL A 108 9.70 -4.33 -1.30
N GLN A 109 10.29 -5.20 -2.11
CA GLN A 109 11.72 -5.14 -2.43
C GLN A 109 12.06 -3.81 -3.14
N PHE A 110 11.30 -3.43 -4.17
CA PHE A 110 11.52 -2.20 -4.91
C PHE A 110 11.46 -0.96 -4.00
N LEU A 111 10.43 -0.87 -3.15
CA LEU A 111 10.28 0.23 -2.20
C LEU A 111 11.46 0.28 -1.23
N ALA A 112 11.90 -0.86 -0.69
CA ALA A 112 13.03 -0.93 0.22
C ALA A 112 14.35 -0.50 -0.44
N GLU A 113 14.59 -0.92 -1.69
CA GLU A 113 15.75 -0.49 -2.49
C GLU A 113 15.76 1.03 -2.74
N HIS A 114 14.58 1.66 -2.79
CA HIS A 114 14.42 3.12 -2.95
C HIS A 114 14.32 3.87 -1.61
N GLY A 115 14.74 3.26 -0.50
CA GLY A 115 14.85 3.92 0.80
C GLY A 115 13.53 4.03 1.58
N ALA A 116 12.56 3.17 1.28
CA ALA A 116 11.35 3.07 2.10
C ALA A 116 11.65 2.63 3.52
N ALA A 117 11.03 3.29 4.50
CA ALA A 117 11.11 2.93 5.90
C ALA A 117 10.28 1.66 6.19
N VAL A 118 10.98 0.53 6.35
CA VAL A 118 10.39 -0.80 6.60
C VAL A 118 9.76 -0.95 7.99
N ASN A 119 10.10 -0.06 8.93
CA ASN A 119 9.66 -0.10 10.34
C ASN A 119 8.67 1.02 10.70
N THR A 120 8.13 1.75 9.71
CA THR A 120 7.17 2.82 9.97
C THR A 120 5.92 2.28 10.64
N LYS A 121 5.42 2.96 11.66
CA LYS A 121 4.17 2.62 12.34
C LYS A 121 3.07 3.57 11.86
N ASN A 122 1.95 3.02 11.43
CA ASN A 122 0.76 3.83 11.16
C ASN A 122 0.12 4.33 12.46
N THR A 123 -0.97 5.10 12.37
CA THR A 123 -1.65 5.68 13.55
C THR A 123 -2.22 4.63 14.52
N ARG A 124 -2.29 3.36 14.10
CA ARG A 124 -2.74 2.22 14.91
C ARG A 124 -1.58 1.40 15.46
N GLY A 125 -0.34 1.85 15.27
CA GLY A 125 0.86 1.12 15.68
C GLY A 125 1.17 -0.12 14.83
N ILE A 126 0.50 -0.29 13.69
CA ILE A 126 0.74 -1.41 12.77
C ILE A 126 1.99 -1.06 11.94
N THR A 127 2.93 -2.00 11.87
CA THR A 127 4.10 -1.95 10.97
C THR A 127 3.79 -2.68 9.67
N PRO A 128 4.57 -2.48 8.58
CA PRO A 128 4.44 -3.30 7.37
C PRO A 128 4.56 -4.79 7.64
N LEU A 129 5.44 -5.19 8.58
CA LEU A 129 5.59 -6.59 8.99
C LEU A 129 4.27 -7.14 9.58
N LEU A 130 3.66 -6.41 10.52
CA LEU A 130 2.36 -6.79 11.08
C LEU A 130 1.28 -6.81 9.98
N ALA A 131 1.33 -5.88 9.03
CA ALA A 131 0.40 -5.86 7.90
C ALA A 131 0.52 -7.11 7.01
N ALA A 132 1.73 -7.61 6.75
CA ALA A 132 1.95 -8.87 6.02
C ALA A 132 1.51 -10.11 6.79
N MET A 133 1.51 -10.07 8.12
CA MET A 133 1.08 -11.19 8.97
C MET A 133 -0.44 -11.29 9.08
N PHE A 134 -1.15 -10.16 9.19
CA PHE A 134 -2.60 -10.11 9.42
C PHE A 134 -3.42 -9.84 8.13
N GLY A 135 -2.75 -9.55 7.02
CA GLY A 135 -3.34 -9.26 5.72
C GLY A 135 -4.27 -8.04 5.73
N SER A 136 -5.00 -7.84 4.62
CA SER A 136 -5.93 -6.72 4.40
C SER A 136 -7.13 -6.62 5.38
N THR A 137 -7.15 -7.38 6.48
CA THR A 137 -8.16 -7.27 7.55
C THR A 137 -7.95 -6.08 8.49
N ALA A 138 -6.92 -5.25 8.26
CA ALA A 138 -6.63 -4.07 9.07
C ALA A 138 -7.85 -3.14 9.30
N GLY A 139 -8.92 -3.20 8.50
CA GLY A 139 -10.18 -2.49 8.77
C GLY A 139 -11.08 -3.07 9.88
N ARG A 140 -10.81 -4.24 10.46
CA ARG A 140 -11.59 -4.83 11.55
C ARG A 140 -10.74 -4.85 12.82
N GLY A 141 -11.19 -4.11 13.82
CA GLY A 141 -10.43 -3.80 15.03
C GLY A 141 -9.79 -5.01 15.69
N ARG A 142 -8.46 -4.97 15.77
CA ARG A 142 -7.60 -5.34 16.91
C ARG A 142 -6.15 -5.19 16.46
N ALA A 143 -5.65 -3.97 16.50
CA ALA A 143 -4.22 -3.67 16.53
C ALA A 143 -3.92 -3.04 17.89
N ALA A 144 -3.76 -3.91 18.88
CA ALA A 144 -3.04 -3.69 20.14
C ALA A 144 -2.66 -5.11 20.56
N ALA A 145 -1.40 -5.44 20.78
CA ALA A 145 -0.50 -4.70 21.65
C ALA A 145 0.97 -5.00 21.36
N PRO A 146 1.87 -4.06 21.69
CA PRO A 146 3.17 -4.42 22.21
C PRO A 146 3.27 -3.93 23.66
N ALA A 147 3.31 -4.87 24.61
CA ALA A 147 4.07 -4.85 25.87
C ALA A 147 3.45 -5.84 26.86
N GLY A 148 4.04 -7.03 27.00
CA GLY A 148 3.92 -7.87 28.20
C GLY A 148 2.58 -8.60 28.44
N ALA A 149 2.15 -9.48 27.53
CA ALA A 149 1.07 -10.42 27.82
C ALA A 149 1.60 -11.86 27.90
N ASP A 150 2.05 -12.22 29.11
CA ASP A 150 2.02 -13.61 29.55
C ASP A 150 0.59 -14.13 29.52
N SER A 151 0.46 -15.41 29.17
CA SER A 151 -0.71 -16.27 29.37
C SER A 151 -1.94 -16.04 28.46
N LEU A 152 -2.16 -17.03 27.60
CA LEU A 152 -3.37 -17.87 27.49
C LEU A 152 -3.71 -18.16 26.02
N GLY A 153 -3.14 -19.27 25.52
CA GLY A 153 -3.71 -20.19 24.53
C GLY A 153 -4.75 -19.66 23.55
N PHE A 154 -4.41 -18.64 22.77
CA PHE A 154 -5.20 -18.21 21.63
C PHE A 154 -4.50 -18.71 20.37
N GLU A 155 -4.84 -19.91 19.91
CA GLU A 155 -4.53 -20.28 18.52
C GLU A 155 -5.45 -19.47 17.60
N PRO A 156 -4.94 -18.59 16.73
CA PRO A 156 -5.78 -17.87 15.80
C PRO A 156 -6.03 -18.73 14.55
N PRO A 157 -7.28 -19.08 14.22
CA PRO A 157 -7.56 -19.69 12.92
C PRO A 157 -7.72 -18.61 11.84
N ILE A 158 -7.21 -18.94 10.65
CA ILE A 158 -7.28 -18.25 9.34
C ILE A 158 -6.00 -17.48 8.98
N GLU A 159 -5.01 -18.25 8.51
CA GLU A 159 -3.89 -17.79 7.68
C GLU A 159 -4.38 -17.04 6.43
N LEU A 160 -4.13 -15.73 6.40
CA LEU A 160 -3.75 -15.03 5.16
C LEU A 160 -2.48 -14.23 5.46
N ALA A 161 -1.54 -14.86 6.15
CA ALA A 161 -0.18 -14.36 6.27
C ALA A 161 0.51 -14.59 4.91
N HIS A 162 1.29 -13.61 4.45
CA HIS A 162 2.14 -13.78 3.28
C HIS A 162 3.55 -14.20 3.75
N PRO A 163 3.85 -15.50 3.90
CA PRO A 163 5.08 -15.96 4.55
C PRO A 163 6.34 -15.52 3.80
N SER A 164 6.29 -15.47 2.47
CA SER A 164 7.36 -14.95 1.62
C SER A 164 7.65 -13.48 1.91
N THR A 165 6.60 -12.65 2.00
CA THR A 165 6.71 -11.22 2.30
C THR A 165 7.20 -10.97 3.72
N VAL A 166 6.74 -11.76 4.70
CA VAL A 166 7.22 -11.69 6.09
C VAL A 166 8.70 -12.03 6.16
N ALA A 167 9.15 -13.09 5.48
CA ALA A 167 10.55 -13.47 5.42
C ALA A 167 11.40 -12.38 4.74
N LEU A 168 10.89 -11.79 3.65
CA LEU A 168 11.54 -10.68 2.96
C LEU A 168 11.69 -9.46 3.86
N LEU A 169 10.60 -9.02 4.52
CA LEU A 169 10.64 -7.87 5.43
C LEU A 169 11.61 -8.11 6.60
N LYS A 170 11.61 -9.31 7.19
CA LYS A 170 12.60 -9.67 8.22
C LYS A 170 14.04 -9.59 7.70
N LYS A 171 14.29 -10.06 6.47
CA LYS A 171 15.61 -9.94 5.82
C LYS A 171 16.01 -8.49 5.55
N LEU A 172 15.04 -7.62 5.27
CA LEU A 172 15.23 -6.18 5.09
C LEU A 172 15.38 -5.41 6.42
N GLY A 173 15.40 -6.09 7.56
CA GLY A 173 15.57 -5.48 8.88
C GLY A 173 14.27 -4.96 9.50
N ALA A 174 13.11 -5.46 9.07
CA ALA A 174 11.85 -5.18 9.72
C ALA A 174 11.79 -5.87 11.09
N ALA A 175 11.39 -5.13 12.11
CA ALA A 175 11.20 -5.59 13.49
C ALA A 175 9.71 -5.58 13.86
N GLU A 176 9.38 -6.36 14.89
CA GLU A 176 8.04 -6.44 15.50
C GLU A 176 7.69 -5.19 16.33
#